data_AF-A0A9D2CB57-F1
#
_entry.id   AF-A0A9D2CB57-F1
#
_cell.length_a   1.000
_cell.length_b   1.000
_cell.length_c   1.000
_cell.angle_alpha   90.00
_cell.angle_beta   90.00
_cell.angle_gamma   90.00
#
_symmetry.space_group_name_H-M   'P 1'
#
loop_
_entity.id
_entity.type
_entity.pdbx_description
1 polymer ?
#
loop_
_entity_poly.entity_id
_entity_poly.type
_entity_poly.pdbx_seq_one_letter_code
_entity_poly.pdbx_strand_id
1 'polypeptide(L)'
;VAKVEPQLKTRLGELEKEVQGRNSRYYDQQEELLYRNQQDRKAEHEGKIREYRTKEKEARKAAKQADDPMEQLKLKREARKWERRADEADDDFRDARRKLQAEIDEKLDMIEQSLQGTQHSEHLFAIRWRIVA
;
A
#
# COMPACT_ATOMS: atom_id res chain seq x y z
N VAL A 1 29.54 37.88 -17.23
CA VAL A 1 28.45 36.89 -17.43
C VAL A 1 28.99 35.45 -17.46
N ALA A 2 30.03 35.14 -18.25
CA ALA A 2 30.59 33.79 -18.41
C ALA A 2 31.06 33.06 -17.12
N LYS A 3 31.36 33.75 -16.01
CA LYS A 3 31.75 33.12 -14.74
C LYS A 3 30.58 32.66 -13.86
N VAL A 4 29.38 33.18 -14.08
CA VAL A 4 28.21 32.93 -13.20
C VAL A 4 27.38 31.75 -13.68
N GLU A 5 27.26 31.54 -15.00
CA GLU A 5 26.60 30.37 -15.59
C GLU A 5 27.14 29.02 -15.11
N PRO A 6 28.46 28.76 -15.05
CA PRO A 6 28.96 27.49 -14.52
C PRO A 6 28.65 27.32 -13.03
N GLN A 7 28.69 28.40 -12.24
CA GLN A 7 28.33 28.36 -10.82
C GLN A 7 26.84 28.08 -10.60
N LEU A 8 25.97 28.67 -11.43
CA LEU A 8 24.54 28.40 -11.46
C LEU A 8 24.26 26.93 -11.83
N LYS A 9 24.90 26.41 -12.87
CA LYS A 9 24.77 24.99 -13.26
C LYS A 9 25.18 24.04 -12.14
N THR A 10 26.30 24.32 -11.46
CA THR A 10 26.72 23.53 -10.29
C THR A 10 25.69 23.58 -9.18
N ARG A 11 25.17 24.76 -8.82
CA ARG A 11 24.15 24.91 -7.77
C ARG A 11 22.85 24.19 -8.12
N LEU A 12 22.44 24.23 -9.39
CA LEU A 12 21.26 23.51 -9.85
C LEU A 12 21.45 21.99 -9.72
N GLY A 13 22.60 21.45 -10.10
CA GLY A 13 22.90 20.02 -9.93
C GLY A 13 23.03 19.57 -8.47
N GLU A 14 23.50 20.44 -7.57
CA GLU A 14 23.49 20.17 -6.12
C GLU A 14 22.06 20.10 -5.57
N LEU A 15 21.21 21.07 -5.93
CA LEU A 15 19.81 21.10 -5.54
C LEU A 15 19.02 19.91 -6.11
N GLU A 16 19.28 19.53 -7.36
CA GLU A 16 18.65 18.38 -7.99
C GLU A 16 18.99 17.08 -7.24
N LYS A 17 20.27 16.85 -6.91
CA LYS A 17 20.70 15.70 -6.10
C LYS A 17 20.09 15.69 -4.72
N GLU A 18 19.98 16.87 -4.09
CA GLU A 18 19.34 16.99 -2.78
C GLU A 18 17.84 16.63 -2.84
N VAL A 19 17.13 17.15 -3.84
CA VAL A 19 15.71 16.83 -4.08
C VAL A 19 15.54 15.34 -4.36
N GLN A 20 16.35 14.77 -5.25
CA GLN A 20 16.34 13.33 -5.54
C GLN A 20 16.59 12.48 -4.29
N GLY A 21 17.57 12.87 -3.46
CA GLY A 21 17.88 12.17 -2.21
C GLY A 21 16.77 12.27 -1.15
N ARG A 22 16.11 13.43 -1.03
CA ARG A 22 14.96 13.60 -0.14
C ARG A 22 13.75 12.81 -0.63
N ASN A 23 13.47 12.87 -1.93
CA ASN A 23 12.38 12.13 -2.56
C ASN A 23 12.58 10.62 -2.37
N SER A 24 13.78 10.08 -2.69
CA SER A 24 14.09 8.65 -2.48
C SER A 24 13.82 8.20 -1.05
N ARG A 25 14.33 8.89 -0.02
CA ARG A 25 14.10 8.51 1.38
C ARG A 25 12.62 8.56 1.78
N TYR A 26 11.91 9.59 1.32
CA TYR A 26 10.48 9.71 1.58
C TYR A 26 9.73 8.52 0.99
N TYR A 27 10.08 8.10 -0.22
CA TYR A 27 9.44 7.00 -0.91
C TYR A 27 9.77 5.63 -0.36
N ASP A 28 11.02 5.39 0.02
CA ASP A 28 11.41 4.16 0.74
C ASP A 28 10.58 4.02 2.03
N GLN A 29 10.38 5.13 2.76
CA GLN A 29 9.55 5.13 3.96
C GLN A 29 8.07 4.87 3.67
N GLN A 30 7.53 5.45 2.59
CA GLN A 30 6.14 5.20 2.20
C GLN A 30 5.91 3.74 1.77
N GLU A 31 6.84 3.15 1.01
CA GLU A 31 6.80 1.74 0.61
C GLU A 31 6.78 0.83 1.84
N GLU A 32 7.67 1.08 2.82
CA GLU A 32 7.75 0.25 4.02
C GLU A 32 6.45 0.30 4.86
N LEU A 33 5.81 1.47 4.95
CA LEU A 33 4.52 1.62 5.63
C LEU A 33 3.40 0.83 4.93
N LEU A 34 3.35 0.89 3.59
CA LEU A 34 2.38 0.15 2.80
C LEU A 34 2.57 -1.36 2.96
N TYR A 35 3.82 -1.83 2.93
CA TYR A 35 4.16 -3.24 3.11
C TYR A 35 3.74 -3.77 4.48
N ARG A 36 4.03 -3.03 5.57
CA ARG A 36 3.62 -3.42 6.93
C ARG A 36 2.09 -3.47 7.08
N ASN A 37 1.38 -2.47 6.54
CA ASN A 37 -0.09 -2.47 6.57
C ASN A 37 -0.69 -3.70 5.86
N GLN A 38 -0.09 -4.12 4.74
CA GLN A 38 -0.50 -5.32 4.02
C GLN A 38 -0.31 -6.59 4.86
N GLN A 39 0.80 -6.69 5.60
CA GLN A 39 1.07 -7.83 6.49
C GLN A 39 0.06 -7.91 7.64
N ASP A 40 -0.22 -6.78 8.29
CA ASP A 40 -1.16 -6.72 9.42
C ASP A 40 -2.57 -7.13 8.98
N ARG A 41 -3.04 -6.59 7.86
CA ARG A 41 -4.33 -6.98 7.27
C ARG A 41 -4.36 -8.48 6.98
N LYS A 42 -3.34 -9.01 6.30
CA LYS A 42 -3.25 -10.44 5.99
C LYS A 42 -3.36 -11.31 7.25
N ALA A 43 -2.66 -10.94 8.33
CA ALA A 43 -2.71 -11.67 9.59
C ALA A 43 -4.12 -11.66 10.22
N GLU A 44 -4.81 -10.51 10.21
CA GLU A 44 -6.19 -10.38 10.69
C GLU A 44 -7.15 -11.29 9.91
N HIS A 45 -7.03 -11.31 8.58
CA HIS A 45 -7.86 -12.12 7.71
C HIS A 45 -7.63 -13.63 7.92
N GLU A 46 -6.37 -14.05 8.01
CA GLU A 46 -6.02 -15.45 8.31
C GLU A 46 -6.57 -15.90 9.67
N GLY A 47 -6.59 -15.01 10.67
CA GLY A 47 -7.20 -15.25 11.97
C GLY A 47 -8.70 -15.52 11.88
N LYS A 48 -9.44 -14.66 11.17
CA LYS A 48 -10.90 -14.78 10.98
C LYS A 48 -11.28 -16.07 10.23
N ILE A 49 -10.57 -16.38 9.14
CA ILE A 49 -10.82 -17.61 8.37
C ILE A 49 -10.56 -18.85 9.23
N ARG A 50 -9.48 -18.85 10.02
CA ARG A 50 -9.16 -19.96 10.92
C ARG A 50 -10.24 -20.18 11.97
N GLU A 51 -10.79 -19.10 12.52
CA GLU A 51 -11.89 -19.18 13.48
C GLU A 51 -13.14 -19.81 12.86
N TYR A 52 -13.55 -19.35 11.67
CA TYR A 52 -14.72 -19.93 10.98
C TYR A 52 -14.52 -21.39 10.59
N ARG A 53 -13.33 -21.77 10.11
CA ARG A 53 -13.01 -23.17 9.80
C ARG A 53 -12.98 -24.06 11.04
N THR A 54 -12.55 -23.52 12.18
CA THR A 54 -12.61 -24.24 13.47
C THR A 54 -14.06 -24.50 13.87
N LYS A 55 -14.92 -23.47 13.83
CA LYS A 55 -16.36 -23.60 14.13
C LYS A 55 -17.06 -24.56 13.18
N GLU A 56 -16.72 -24.54 11.89
CA GLU A 56 -17.23 -25.50 10.90
C GLU A 56 -16.85 -26.94 11.30
N LYS A 57 -15.59 -27.17 11.62
CA LYS A 57 -15.08 -28.50 12.00
C LYS A 57 -15.72 -29.01 13.29
N GLU A 58 -15.92 -28.15 14.28
CA GLU A 58 -16.60 -28.47 15.53
C GLU A 58 -18.07 -28.84 15.29
N ALA A 59 -18.82 -28.04 14.52
CA ALA A 59 -20.20 -28.34 14.15
C ALA A 59 -20.33 -29.66 13.37
N ARG A 60 -19.40 -29.94 12.44
CA ARG A 60 -19.36 -31.25 11.74
C ARG A 60 -19.05 -32.40 12.68
N LYS A 61 -18.17 -32.22 13.66
CA LYS A 61 -17.85 -33.24 14.67
C LYS A 61 -19.05 -33.52 15.56
N ALA A 62 -19.71 -32.47 16.06
CA ALA A 62 -20.93 -32.58 16.85
C ALA A 62 -22.04 -33.29 16.06
N ALA A 63 -22.23 -32.95 14.78
CA ALA A 63 -23.23 -33.61 13.93
C ALA A 63 -22.98 -35.12 13.75
N LYS A 64 -21.73 -35.57 13.79
CA LYS A 64 -21.37 -36.99 13.72
C LYS A 64 -21.63 -37.73 15.04
N GLN A 65 -21.65 -37.01 16.15
CA GLN A 65 -21.85 -37.54 17.50
C GLN A 65 -23.29 -37.42 18.00
N ALA A 66 -24.16 -36.69 17.28
CA ALA A 66 -25.55 -36.50 17.65
C ALA A 66 -26.36 -37.77 17.40
N ASP A 67 -27.09 -38.22 18.42
CA ASP A 67 -27.94 -39.40 18.38
C ASP A 67 -29.35 -39.10 17.84
N ASP A 68 -29.81 -37.83 17.94
CA ASP A 68 -31.08 -37.38 17.37
C ASP A 68 -30.90 -36.91 15.90
N PRO A 69 -31.65 -37.47 14.93
CA PRO A 69 -31.63 -37.02 13.54
C PRO A 69 -31.94 -35.53 13.35
N MET A 70 -32.82 -34.95 14.18
CA MET A 70 -33.19 -33.54 14.04
C MET A 70 -32.08 -32.60 14.54
N GLU A 71 -31.43 -32.95 15.65
CA GLU A 71 -30.22 -32.30 16.13
C GLU A 71 -29.05 -32.42 15.13
N GLN A 72 -28.83 -33.61 14.56
CA GLN A 72 -27.84 -33.81 13.50
C GLN A 72 -28.08 -32.89 12.30
N LEU A 73 -29.34 -32.72 11.87
CA LEU A 73 -29.69 -31.83 10.76
C LEU A 73 -29.38 -30.36 11.10
N LYS A 74 -29.68 -29.91 12.33
CA LYS A 74 -29.36 -28.55 12.80
C LYS A 74 -27.85 -28.30 12.77
N LEU A 75 -27.05 -29.22 13.31
CA LEU A 75 -25.59 -29.12 13.35
C LEU A 75 -24.96 -29.15 11.94
N LYS A 76 -25.51 -29.93 11.01
CA LYS A 76 -25.11 -29.90 9.59
C LYS A 76 -25.41 -28.54 8.93
N ARG A 77 -26.56 -27.92 9.23
CA ARG A 77 -26.89 -26.57 8.74
C ARG A 77 -25.96 -25.51 9.33
N GLU A 78 -25.61 -25.65 10.60
CA GLU A 78 -24.65 -24.77 11.25
C GLU A 78 -23.25 -24.89 10.65
N ALA A 79 -22.77 -26.11 10.40
CA ALA A 79 -21.52 -26.34 9.68
C ALA A 79 -21.53 -25.65 8.31
N ARG A 80 -22.60 -25.83 7.51
CA ARG A 80 -22.76 -25.15 6.21
C ARG A 80 -22.78 -23.62 6.33
N LYS A 81 -23.29 -23.08 7.44
CA LYS A 81 -23.28 -21.63 7.70
C LYS A 81 -21.86 -21.12 7.95
N TRP A 82 -21.07 -21.85 8.74
CA TRP A 82 -19.67 -21.48 9.00
C TRP A 82 -18.77 -21.66 7.78
N GLU A 83 -19.02 -22.68 6.96
CA GLU A 83 -18.37 -22.85 5.65
C GLU A 83 -18.62 -21.64 4.75
N ARG A 84 -19.88 -21.24 4.55
CA ARG A 84 -20.22 -20.05 3.75
C ARG A 84 -19.58 -18.77 4.28
N ARG A 85 -19.56 -18.58 5.61
CA ARG A 85 -18.89 -17.41 6.22
C ARG A 85 -17.38 -17.40 6.00
N ALA A 86 -16.75 -18.56 5.97
CA ALA A 86 -15.33 -18.67 5.65
C ALA A 86 -15.07 -18.31 4.19
N ASP A 87 -15.92 -18.77 3.28
CA ASP A 87 -15.80 -18.48 1.84
C ASP A 87 -16.09 -16.98 1.55
N GLU A 88 -17.15 -16.42 2.14
CA GLU A 88 -17.47 -14.98 2.07
C GLU A 88 -16.29 -14.11 2.60
N ALA A 89 -15.68 -14.51 3.71
CA ALA A 89 -14.53 -13.79 4.26
C ALA A 89 -13.27 -13.88 3.37
N ASP A 90 -13.10 -14.96 2.61
CA ASP A 90 -12.01 -15.11 1.64
C ASP A 90 -12.23 -14.20 0.43
N ASP A 91 -13.46 -14.13 -0.07
CA ASP A 91 -13.83 -13.24 -1.18
C ASP A 91 -13.71 -11.76 -0.77
N ASP A 92 -14.21 -11.38 0.41
CA ASP A 92 -14.04 -10.04 0.98
C ASP A 92 -12.54 -9.66 1.10
N PHE A 93 -11.70 -10.60 1.54
CA PHE A 93 -10.26 -10.37 1.63
C PHE A 93 -9.62 -10.21 0.26
N ARG A 94 -10.02 -11.01 -0.74
CA ARG A 94 -9.51 -10.88 -2.11
C ARG A 94 -9.83 -9.51 -2.68
N ASP A 95 -11.05 -9.02 -2.48
CA ASP A 95 -11.45 -7.70 -2.96
C ASP A 95 -10.76 -6.57 -2.20
N ALA A 96 -10.62 -6.68 -0.87
CA ALA A 96 -9.85 -5.74 -0.09
C ALA A 96 -8.37 -5.70 -0.51
N ARG A 97 -7.77 -6.87 -0.78
CA ARG A 97 -6.40 -7.00 -1.27
C ARG A 97 -6.23 -6.39 -2.65
N ARG A 98 -7.18 -6.58 -3.57
CA ARG A 98 -7.16 -5.95 -4.90
C ARG A 98 -7.20 -4.43 -4.79
N LYS A 99 -8.08 -3.88 -3.94
CA LYS A 99 -8.15 -2.44 -3.69
C LYS A 99 -6.85 -1.89 -3.12
N LEU A 100 -6.30 -2.58 -2.11
CA LEU A 100 -5.00 -2.20 -1.53
C LEU A 100 -3.88 -2.24 -2.57
N GLN A 101 -3.85 -3.26 -3.44
CA GLN A 101 -2.86 -3.33 -4.50
C GLN A 101 -3.01 -2.17 -5.49
N ALA A 102 -4.23 -1.83 -5.90
CA ALA A 102 -4.48 -0.69 -6.77
C ALA A 102 -4.07 0.64 -6.11
N GLU A 103 -4.33 0.81 -4.81
CA GLU A 103 -3.87 1.97 -4.05
C GLU A 103 -2.33 2.01 -3.98
N ILE A 104 -1.67 0.88 -3.77
CA ILE A 104 -0.19 0.78 -3.79
C ILE A 104 0.34 1.19 -5.17
N ASP A 105 -0.22 0.63 -6.25
CA ASP A 105 0.20 0.93 -7.62
C ASP A 105 0.00 2.43 -7.93
N GLU A 106 -1.13 3.03 -7.55
CA GLU A 106 -1.38 4.48 -7.67
C GLU A 106 -0.33 5.31 -6.90
N LYS A 107 0.03 4.88 -5.69
CA LYS A 107 1.09 5.56 -4.94
C LYS A 107 2.41 5.44 -5.68
N LEU A 108 2.81 4.25 -6.13
CA LEU A 108 4.05 4.03 -6.88
C LEU A 108 4.12 4.92 -8.15
N ASP A 109 3.01 5.12 -8.86
CA ASP A 109 2.94 6.02 -10.00
C ASP A 109 3.21 7.50 -9.60
N MET A 110 2.65 7.96 -8.47
CA MET A 110 2.92 9.30 -7.94
C MET A 110 4.39 9.45 -7.51
N ILE A 111 4.98 8.39 -6.94
CA ILE A 111 6.41 8.33 -6.62
C ILE A 111 7.23 8.54 -7.90
N GLU A 112 6.97 7.75 -8.94
CA GLU A 112 7.66 7.83 -10.21
C GLU A 112 7.56 9.23 -10.83
N GLN A 113 6.37 9.82 -10.89
CA GLN A 113 6.14 11.16 -11.43
C GLN A 113 6.97 12.24 -10.71
N SER A 114 7.06 12.15 -9.39
CA SER A 114 7.84 13.12 -8.61
C SER A 114 9.36 12.98 -8.80
N LEU A 115 9.83 11.77 -9.14
CA LEU A 115 11.24 11.49 -9.40
C LEU A 115 11.63 11.99 -10.80
N GLN A 116 10.69 11.99 -11.75
CA GLN A 116 10.85 12.51 -13.10
C GLN A 116 10.65 14.04 -13.20
N GLY A 117 10.45 14.73 -12.07
CA GLY A 117 10.17 16.17 -12.02
C GLY A 117 11.11 17.00 -12.90
N THR A 118 10.55 17.87 -13.73
CA THR A 118 11.31 18.67 -14.69
C THR A 118 11.78 19.97 -14.08
N GLN A 119 13.05 20.31 -14.27
CA GLN A 119 13.59 21.60 -13.89
C GLN A 119 13.26 22.64 -14.97
N HIS A 120 12.62 23.75 -14.59
CA HIS A 120 12.42 24.89 -15.46
C HIS A 120 13.24 26.09 -14.97
N SER A 121 13.95 26.75 -15.89
CA SER A 121 14.69 27.99 -15.63
C SER A 121 14.26 29.04 -16.63
N GLU A 122 13.77 30.17 -16.12
CA GLU A 122 13.32 31.29 -16.93
C GLU A 122 14.24 32.51 -16.72
N HIS A 123 14.57 33.19 -17.82
CA HIS A 123 15.35 34.43 -17.77
C HIS A 123 14.42 35.60 -17.44
N LEU A 124 14.47 36.10 -16.21
CA LEU A 124 13.57 37.19 -15.76
C LEU A 124 14.07 38.59 -16.15
N PHE A 125 15.35 38.91 -15.91
CA PHE A 125 15.96 40.19 -16.28
C PHE A 125 17.49 40.16 -16.17
N ALA A 126 18.15 41.16 -16.78
CA ALA A 126 19.60 41.37 -16.67
C ALA A 126 19.90 42.75 -16.05
N ILE A 127 20.70 42.78 -14.98
CA ILE A 127 21.16 44.03 -14.35
C ILE A 127 22.48 44.46 -14.99
N ARG A 128 22.52 45.70 -15.49
CA ARG A 128 23.77 46.39 -15.90
C ARG A 128 24.10 47.47 -14.88
N TRP A 129 25.32 47.41 -14.37
CA TRP A 129 25.82 48.32 -13.35
C TRP A 129 27.17 48.89 -13.80
N ARG A 130 27.40 50.16 -13.44
CA ARG A 130 28.64 50.90 -13.67
C ARG A 130 29.09 51.43 -12.31
N ILE A 131 30.35 51.18 -11.97
CA ILE A 131 30.97 51.79 -10.80
C ILE A 131 31.40 53.20 -11.20
N VAL A 132 30.94 54.19 -10.45
CA VAL A 132 31.34 55.59 -10.62
C VAL A 132 32.23 55.92 -9.44
N ALA A 133 33.46 56.37 -9.73
CA ALA A 133 34.45 56.78 -8.75
C ALA A 133 34.11 58.15 -8.15
#